data_AF-A0AAN7I486-F1
#
_entry.id   AF-A0AAN7I486-F1
#
_cell.length_a   1.000
_cell.length_b   1.000
_cell.length_c   1.000
_cell.angle_alpha   90.00
_cell.angle_beta   90.00
_cell.angle_gamma   90.00
#
_symmetry.space_group_name_H-M   'P 1'
#
loop_
_entity.id
_entity.type
_entity.pdbx_description
1 polymer ?
#
loop_
_entity_poly.entity_id
_entity_poly.type
_entity_poly.pdbx_seq_one_letter_code
_entity_poly.pdbx_strand_id
1 'polypeptide(L)'
;MNNSCTFLLVILVLVGSLEMFNFCANPTNGFTLVPLTESNFELQKPYDIPLDQRYSFVNGLHHLWGLDYSSGVWQFEGYGFVPNGTFGATVAQIHGAAHGATTLILRIYDGDWFRHNIIHDVDMGMVTIFIDGVQNFQAKDKGPGDLYFKCGVYAAPTNISYDMESRWRDIKINNH
;
A
#
# COMPACT_ATOMS: atom_id res chain seq x y z
N MET A 1 -4.96 6.47 -31.18
CA MET A 1 -5.23 7.58 -30.23
C MET A 1 -4.37 7.31 -29.02
N ASN A 2 -3.30 8.09 -28.89
CA ASN A 2 -2.24 7.90 -27.90
C ASN A 2 -2.67 8.56 -26.60
N ASN A 3 -3.12 7.75 -25.64
CA ASN A 3 -3.29 8.19 -24.25
C ASN A 3 -2.10 7.68 -23.45
N SER A 4 -0.93 8.26 -23.70
CA SER A 4 0.22 8.07 -22.80
C SER A 4 0.02 9.03 -21.62
N CYS A 5 -0.77 8.62 -20.63
CA CYS A 5 -0.82 9.28 -19.33
C CYS A 5 0.38 8.75 -18.53
N THR A 6 1.52 9.42 -18.64
CA THR A 6 2.72 9.09 -17.88
C THR A 6 2.50 9.50 -16.41
N PHE A 7 1.97 8.57 -15.60
CA PHE A 7 2.11 8.63 -14.14
C PHE A 7 3.59 8.46 -13.80
N LEU A 8 4.24 9.53 -13.35
CA LEU A 8 5.61 9.44 -12.85
C LEU A 8 5.57 8.93 -11.40
N LEU A 9 5.48 7.62 -11.23
CA LEU A 9 5.58 6.95 -9.93
C LEU A 9 7.06 6.82 -9.54
N VAL A 10 7.54 7.65 -8.62
CA VAL A 10 8.88 7.48 -8.02
C VAL A 10 8.74 6.72 -6.71
N ILE A 11 9.08 5.42 -6.72
CA ILE A 11 9.13 4.62 -5.50
C ILE A 11 10.47 4.91 -4.82
N LEU A 12 10.46 5.72 -3.76
CA LEU A 12 11.65 6.01 -2.97
C LEU A 12 11.93 4.85 -2.02
N VAL A 13 12.89 4.00 -2.39
CA VAL A 13 13.36 2.86 -1.59
C VAL A 13 14.53 3.33 -0.73
N LEU A 14 14.48 3.04 0.57
CA LEU A 14 15.57 3.42 1.47
C LEU A 14 16.83 2.54 1.35
N VAL A 15 16.83 1.36 0.72
CA VAL A 15 18.06 0.63 0.30
C VAL A 15 17.71 -0.48 -0.71
N GLY A 16 18.52 -0.66 -1.77
CA GLY A 16 18.64 -1.92 -2.53
C GLY A 16 18.19 -1.87 -4.00
N SER A 17 18.98 -2.43 -4.91
CA SER A 17 18.87 -2.39 -6.37
C SER A 17 17.48 -2.72 -6.94
N LEU A 18 17.04 -1.92 -7.91
CA LEU A 18 15.82 -2.13 -8.69
C LEU A 18 16.03 -3.23 -9.74
N GLU A 19 15.22 -4.28 -9.73
CA GLU A 19 15.08 -5.21 -10.87
C GLU A 19 13.62 -5.22 -11.36
N MET A 20 13.43 -5.01 -12.67
CA MET A 20 12.12 -4.87 -13.31
C MET A 20 11.80 -6.16 -14.07
N PHE A 21 10.92 -7.00 -13.51
CA PHE A 21 10.50 -8.25 -14.15
C PHE A 21 9.12 -8.10 -14.79
N ASN A 22 9.00 -8.45 -16.07
CA ASN A 22 7.71 -8.57 -16.74
C ASN A 22 7.17 -9.99 -16.56
N PHE A 23 6.26 -10.20 -15.61
CA PHE A 23 5.51 -11.45 -15.49
C PHE A 23 4.10 -11.30 -16.07
N CYS A 24 3.71 -12.22 -16.96
CA CYS A 24 2.38 -12.29 -17.57
C CYS A 24 1.38 -13.12 -16.72
N ALA A 25 1.74 -13.49 -15.49
CA ALA A 25 0.87 -14.25 -14.60
C ALA A 25 -0.05 -13.29 -13.83
N ASN A 26 -1.31 -13.68 -13.61
CA ASN A 26 -2.18 -12.96 -12.69
C ASN A 26 -1.54 -12.98 -11.28
N PRO A 27 -1.14 -11.83 -10.71
CA PRO A 27 -0.42 -11.77 -9.45
C PRO A 27 -1.25 -12.23 -8.24
N THR A 28 -2.55 -12.48 -8.43
CA THR A 28 -3.50 -12.92 -7.39
C THR A 28 -3.73 -14.44 -7.43
N ASN A 29 -3.16 -15.18 -8.40
CA ASN A 29 -3.38 -16.62 -8.50
C ASN A 29 -2.75 -17.38 -7.31
N GLY A 30 -3.51 -18.29 -6.70
CA GLY A 30 -3.05 -19.12 -5.57
C GLY A 30 -3.26 -18.52 -4.17
N PHE A 31 -3.68 -17.26 -4.08
CA PHE A 31 -3.98 -16.62 -2.79
C PHE A 31 -5.38 -16.96 -2.27
N THR A 32 -5.51 -17.05 -0.95
CA THR A 32 -6.79 -17.22 -0.25
C THR A 32 -7.19 -15.93 0.46
N LEU A 33 -8.45 -15.51 0.31
CA LEU A 33 -8.97 -14.30 0.95
C LEU A 33 -8.97 -14.45 2.47
N VAL A 34 -8.37 -13.48 3.17
CA VAL A 34 -8.46 -13.34 4.62
C VAL A 34 -9.68 -12.49 4.96
N PRO A 35 -10.68 -13.03 5.69
CA PRO A 35 -11.83 -12.23 6.12
C PRO A 35 -11.40 -11.07 7.02
N LEU A 36 -11.75 -9.85 6.63
CA LEU A 36 -11.54 -8.65 7.44
C LEU A 36 -12.72 -8.48 8.40
N THR A 37 -12.41 -8.24 9.67
CA THR A 37 -13.33 -8.11 10.81
C THR A 37 -12.87 -6.95 11.68
N GLU A 38 -13.74 -6.39 12.52
CA GLU A 38 -13.33 -5.31 13.43
C GLU A 38 -12.18 -5.70 14.37
N SER A 39 -12.01 -7.00 14.69
CA SER A 39 -10.95 -7.49 15.58
C SER A 39 -9.55 -7.58 14.95
N ASN A 40 -9.46 -7.58 13.62
CA ASN A 40 -8.19 -7.58 12.88
C ASN A 40 -8.09 -6.34 11.97
N PHE A 41 -8.82 -5.29 12.35
CA PHE A 41 -8.95 -4.02 11.66
C PHE A 41 -8.67 -2.89 12.64
N GLU A 42 -7.51 -2.28 12.53
CA GLU A 42 -7.14 -1.13 13.36
C GLU A 42 -7.10 0.17 12.55
N LEU A 43 -7.94 1.14 12.94
CA LEU A 43 -7.86 2.50 12.44
C LEU A 43 -6.83 3.31 13.23
N GLN A 44 -5.74 3.74 12.59
CA GLN A 44 -4.72 4.57 13.25
C GLN A 44 -4.89 6.07 12.99
N LYS A 45 -5.13 6.82 14.09
CA LYS A 45 -4.80 8.24 14.34
C LYS A 45 -5.38 9.32 13.39
N PRO A 46 -5.57 10.58 13.89
CA PRO A 46 -4.98 11.13 15.12
C PRO A 46 -5.61 10.90 16.51
N TYR A 47 -6.51 9.99 16.86
CA TYR A 47 -7.15 9.83 18.22
C TYR A 47 -7.84 11.06 18.87
N ASP A 48 -7.41 12.28 18.57
CA ASP A 48 -7.91 13.58 19.07
C ASP A 48 -9.26 13.99 18.48
N ILE A 49 -9.55 13.58 17.25
CA ILE A 49 -10.85 13.73 16.60
C ILE A 49 -11.70 12.46 16.84
N PRO A 50 -13.02 12.55 17.05
CA PRO A 50 -13.91 11.39 17.12
C PRO A 50 -13.86 10.48 15.88
N LEU A 51 -14.04 9.18 16.06
CA LEU A 51 -13.97 8.16 14.99
C LEU A 51 -14.98 8.42 13.86
N ASP A 52 -16.22 8.76 14.24
CA ASP A 52 -17.35 9.07 13.35
C ASP A 52 -17.14 10.34 12.49
N GLN A 53 -16.19 11.19 12.85
CA GLN A 53 -15.80 12.38 12.09
C GLN A 53 -14.63 12.16 11.13
N ARG A 54 -13.90 11.04 11.25
CA ARG A 54 -12.69 10.74 10.44
C ARG A 54 -12.85 9.58 9.48
N TYR A 55 -13.63 8.60 9.90
CA TYR A 55 -13.83 7.35 9.18
C TYR A 55 -15.27 7.28 8.73
N SER A 56 -15.46 6.97 7.46
CA SER A 56 -16.76 6.57 6.94
C SER A 56 -16.56 5.25 6.21
N PHE A 57 -17.44 4.29 6.51
CA PHE A 57 -17.59 3.09 5.71
C PHE A 57 -18.94 3.17 5.01
N VAL A 58 -18.91 3.72 3.79
CA VAL A 58 -20.12 3.90 2.98
C VAL A 58 -19.87 3.22 1.64
N ASN A 59 -20.72 2.25 1.30
CA ASN A 59 -20.69 1.54 0.01
C ASN A 59 -19.33 0.91 -0.34
N GLY A 60 -18.63 0.31 0.65
CA GLY A 60 -17.35 -0.37 0.41
C GLY A 60 -16.11 0.53 0.40
N LEU A 61 -16.27 1.82 0.72
CA LEU A 61 -15.18 2.78 0.81
C LEU A 61 -14.61 2.80 2.24
N HIS A 62 -13.31 2.61 2.43
CA HIS A 62 -12.66 2.75 3.75
C HIS A 62 -11.61 3.86 3.76
N HIS A 63 -11.35 4.40 4.95
CA HIS A 63 -10.19 5.23 5.26
C HIS A 63 -9.30 4.47 6.26
N LEU A 64 -8.11 3.98 5.86
CA LEU A 64 -6.98 3.46 6.67
C LEU A 64 -7.07 2.03 7.29
N TRP A 65 -5.98 1.23 7.21
CA TRP A 65 -5.91 -0.18 7.68
C TRP A 65 -4.58 -0.60 8.36
N GLY A 66 -4.64 -1.68 9.14
CA GLY A 66 -3.52 -2.45 9.71
C GLY A 66 -3.93 -3.92 9.96
N LEU A 67 -3.16 -4.88 9.45
CA LEU A 67 -3.27 -6.32 9.76
C LEU A 67 -1.86 -6.88 9.99
N ASP A 68 -1.63 -7.46 11.17
CA ASP A 68 -0.33 -7.99 11.57
C ASP A 68 -0.06 -9.39 11.01
N TYR A 69 1.19 -9.65 10.62
CA TYR A 69 1.71 -10.93 10.13
C TYR A 69 3.23 -11.05 10.34
N SER A 70 3.76 -12.27 10.38
CA SER A 70 5.18 -12.52 10.66
C SER A 70 5.83 -13.63 9.82
N SER A 71 5.07 -14.32 8.99
CA SER A 71 5.53 -15.42 8.11
C SER A 71 4.55 -15.63 6.95
N GLY A 72 4.95 -16.41 5.95
CA GLY A 72 4.15 -16.72 4.77
C GLY A 72 4.14 -15.60 3.74
N VAL A 73 3.25 -15.73 2.76
CA VAL A 73 3.13 -14.74 1.67
C VAL A 73 1.82 -13.99 1.78
N TRP A 74 1.91 -12.68 1.89
CA TRP A 74 0.77 -11.80 2.11
C TRP A 74 0.56 -10.86 0.94
N GLN A 75 -0.69 -10.67 0.56
CA GLN A 75 -1.09 -9.81 -0.53
C GLN A 75 -2.09 -8.76 -0.05
N PHE A 76 -1.86 -7.52 -0.44
CA PHE A 76 -2.73 -6.38 -0.22
C PHE A 76 -3.11 -5.76 -1.55
N GLU A 77 -4.37 -5.92 -1.95
CA GLU A 77 -4.91 -5.48 -3.23
C GLU A 77 -6.16 -4.60 -3.07
N GLY A 78 -6.30 -3.63 -3.98
CA GLY A 78 -7.57 -3.02 -4.32
C GLY A 78 -7.36 -1.70 -5.05
N TYR A 79 -8.26 -0.74 -4.86
CA TYR A 79 -8.18 0.56 -5.51
C TYR A 79 -7.94 1.66 -4.49
N GLY A 80 -6.97 2.53 -4.79
CA GLY A 80 -6.74 3.77 -4.08
C GLY A 80 -7.05 4.96 -4.97
N PHE A 81 -7.47 6.06 -4.37
CA PHE A 81 -7.63 7.35 -5.01
C PHE A 81 -6.93 8.42 -4.18
N VAL A 82 -6.24 9.32 -4.85
CA VAL A 82 -5.68 10.55 -4.29
C VAL A 82 -5.99 11.69 -5.25
N PRO A 83 -6.32 12.92 -4.78
CA PRO A 83 -6.62 14.04 -5.67
C PRO A 83 -5.48 14.37 -6.63
N ASN A 84 -5.84 14.76 -7.86
CA ASN A 84 -4.88 15.25 -8.84
C ASN A 84 -4.11 16.47 -8.30
N GLY A 85 -2.82 16.58 -8.65
CA GLY A 85 -1.92 17.59 -8.08
C GLY A 85 -1.32 17.20 -6.71
N THR A 86 -1.69 16.05 -6.15
CA THR A 86 -1.06 15.57 -4.92
C THR A 86 0.39 15.16 -5.17
N PHE A 87 1.32 15.78 -4.45
CA PHE A 87 2.75 15.58 -4.64
C PHE A 87 3.44 15.08 -3.37
N GLY A 88 4.12 13.93 -3.48
CA GLY A 88 4.98 13.38 -2.44
C GLY A 88 4.26 12.70 -1.27
N ALA A 89 2.95 12.47 -1.39
CA ALA A 89 2.12 11.84 -0.38
C ALA A 89 2.40 10.33 -0.28
N THR A 90 2.64 9.83 0.93
CA THR A 90 2.72 8.38 1.17
C THR A 90 1.32 7.81 1.24
N VAL A 91 1.04 6.76 0.47
CA VAL A 91 -0.31 6.18 0.38
C VAL A 91 -0.43 4.79 0.93
N ALA A 92 0.65 4.01 0.92
CA ALA A 92 0.67 2.69 1.54
C ALA A 92 2.05 2.41 2.15
N GLN A 93 2.08 1.60 3.19
CA GLN A 93 3.31 1.22 3.88
C GLN A 93 3.28 -0.25 4.29
N ILE A 94 4.46 -0.84 4.46
CA ILE A 94 4.65 -2.05 5.28
C ILE A 94 5.56 -1.64 6.44
N HIS A 95 5.11 -1.85 7.67
CA HIS A 95 5.84 -1.46 8.88
C HIS A 95 6.09 -2.68 9.77
N GLY A 96 6.96 -2.56 10.77
CA GLY A 96 7.16 -3.58 11.82
C GLY A 96 8.38 -4.47 11.68
N ALA A 97 9.25 -4.21 10.70
CA ALA A 97 10.47 -5.01 10.50
C ALA A 97 11.58 -4.72 11.52
N ALA A 98 12.41 -5.73 11.78
CA ALA A 98 13.53 -5.65 12.71
C ALA A 98 14.62 -4.64 12.29
N HIS A 99 14.85 -4.42 11.00
CA HIS A 99 15.90 -3.54 10.50
C HIS A 99 15.37 -2.30 9.76
N GLY A 100 14.95 -1.32 10.55
CA GLY A 100 14.30 -0.11 10.07
C GLY A 100 12.79 -0.29 10.10
N ALA A 101 12.11 0.62 10.78
CA ALA A 101 10.71 0.44 11.16
C ALA A 101 9.77 0.24 9.95
N THR A 102 10.16 0.70 8.76
CA THR A 102 9.37 0.62 7.53
C THR A 102 10.05 -0.23 6.46
N THR A 103 9.41 -1.32 6.06
CA THR A 103 9.82 -2.21 4.96
C THR A 103 9.54 -1.58 3.59
N LEU A 104 8.37 -0.95 3.43
CA LEU A 104 7.96 -0.33 2.17
C LEU A 104 7.23 0.99 2.41
N ILE A 105 7.45 1.97 1.55
CA ILE A 105 6.65 3.18 1.42
C ILE A 105 6.25 3.35 -0.05
N LEU A 106 4.95 3.31 -0.35
CA LEU A 106 4.41 3.69 -1.65
C LEU A 106 4.04 5.18 -1.63
N ARG A 107 4.56 5.94 -2.58
CA ARG A 107 4.40 7.40 -2.66
C ARG A 107 3.84 7.82 -4.00
N ILE A 108 2.90 8.77 -3.98
CA ILE A 108 2.26 9.36 -5.16
C ILE A 108 2.78 10.78 -5.40
N TYR A 109 3.00 11.12 -6.66
CA TYR A 109 3.50 12.43 -7.11
C TYR A 109 2.55 13.17 -8.07
N ASP A 110 1.52 12.50 -8.55
CA ASP A 110 0.32 13.09 -9.12
C ASP A 110 -0.83 12.09 -8.95
N GLY A 111 -1.97 12.53 -8.41
CA GLY A 111 -3.05 11.66 -7.97
C GLY A 111 -4.10 11.37 -9.04
N ASP A 112 -4.64 10.15 -9.00
CA ASP A 112 -5.88 9.70 -9.62
C ASP A 112 -6.28 8.37 -8.97
N TRP A 113 -7.28 7.68 -9.51
CA TRP A 113 -7.55 6.28 -9.22
C TRP A 113 -6.45 5.38 -9.76
N PHE A 114 -5.98 4.46 -8.91
CA PHE A 114 -5.02 3.43 -9.27
C PHE A 114 -5.40 2.09 -8.63
N ARG A 115 -5.17 0.99 -9.35
CA ARG A 115 -5.19 -0.35 -8.75
C ARG A 115 -3.82 -0.64 -8.17
N HIS A 116 -3.75 -1.05 -6.90
CA HIS A 116 -2.53 -1.55 -6.30
C HIS A 116 -2.65 -3.04 -5.98
N ASN A 117 -1.52 -3.74 -6.06
CA ASN A 117 -1.36 -5.08 -5.53
C ASN A 117 0.07 -5.18 -4.99
N ILE A 118 0.20 -5.24 -3.66
CA ILE A 118 1.46 -5.35 -2.93
C ILE A 118 1.55 -6.78 -2.41
N ILE A 119 2.61 -7.50 -2.78
CA ILE A 119 2.90 -8.85 -2.32
C ILE A 119 4.14 -8.80 -1.44
N HIS A 120 4.04 -9.30 -0.22
CA HIS A 120 5.15 -9.47 0.71
C HIS A 120 5.35 -10.97 0.97
N ASP A 121 6.38 -11.54 0.36
CA ASP A 121 6.87 -12.88 0.63
C ASP A 121 7.85 -12.79 1.79
N VAL A 122 7.35 -13.00 3.01
CA VAL A 122 8.16 -12.87 4.23
C VAL A 122 9.20 -14.00 4.30
N ASP A 123 8.85 -15.18 3.81
CA ASP A 123 9.70 -16.37 3.86
C ASP A 123 10.93 -16.22 2.95
N MET A 124 10.79 -15.52 1.81
CA MET A 124 11.90 -15.16 0.92
C MET A 124 12.50 -13.76 1.19
N GLY A 125 11.87 -13.00 2.09
CA GLY A 125 12.18 -11.61 2.41
C GLY A 125 12.09 -10.69 1.20
N MET A 126 11.01 -10.78 0.42
CA MET A 126 10.83 -10.05 -0.84
C MET A 126 9.49 -9.31 -0.88
N VAL A 127 9.52 -8.06 -1.34
CA VAL A 127 8.32 -7.25 -1.61
C VAL A 127 8.23 -6.98 -3.11
N THR A 128 7.05 -7.22 -3.69
CA THR A 128 6.73 -6.93 -5.10
C THR A 128 5.50 -6.03 -5.18
N ILE A 129 5.50 -5.04 -6.07
CA ILE A 129 4.37 -4.11 -6.24
C ILE A 129 3.95 -4.08 -7.70
N PHE A 130 2.63 -4.19 -7.88
CA PHE A 130 1.96 -3.97 -9.15
C PHE A 130 1.05 -2.75 -9.05
N ILE A 131 1.15 -1.84 -10.00
CA ILE A 131 0.19 -0.75 -10.19
C ILE A 131 -0.50 -0.94 -11.53
N ASP A 132 -1.83 -0.88 -11.53
CA ASP A 132 -2.67 -1.11 -12.72
C ASP A 132 -2.36 -2.40 -13.48
N GLY A 133 -1.94 -3.43 -12.73
CA GLY A 133 -1.61 -4.76 -13.26
C GLY A 133 -0.19 -4.89 -13.82
N VAL A 134 0.61 -3.83 -13.82
CA VAL A 134 2.01 -3.84 -14.25
C VAL A 134 2.91 -3.98 -13.04
N GLN A 135 3.92 -4.85 -13.07
CA GLN A 135 4.93 -4.92 -12.01
C GLN A 135 5.83 -3.70 -12.09
N ASN A 136 5.76 -2.81 -11.10
CA ASN A 136 6.59 -1.60 -11.06
C ASN A 136 7.82 -1.76 -10.18
N PHE A 137 7.79 -2.69 -9.22
CA PHE A 137 8.83 -2.77 -8.20
C PHE A 137 8.99 -4.16 -7.62
N GLN A 138 10.23 -4.52 -7.29
CA GLN A 138 10.57 -5.67 -6.47
C GLN A 138 11.87 -5.37 -5.69
N ALA A 139 11.91 -5.68 -4.39
CA ALA A 139 13.11 -5.54 -3.57
C ALA A 139 13.10 -6.46 -2.35
N LYS A 140 14.27 -6.59 -1.71
CA LYS A 140 14.40 -7.26 -0.41
C LYS A 140 13.70 -6.48 0.69
N ASP A 141 13.07 -7.22 1.60
CA ASP A 141 12.44 -6.68 2.80
C ASP A 141 13.49 -6.20 3.82
N LYS A 142 13.01 -5.87 5.03
CA LYS A 142 13.86 -5.38 6.14
C LYS A 142 14.00 -6.41 7.26
N GLY A 143 13.82 -7.69 6.94
CA GLY A 143 13.87 -8.79 7.90
C GLY A 143 12.58 -8.99 8.69
N PRO A 144 12.58 -9.98 9.61
CA PRO A 144 11.38 -10.43 10.30
C PRO A 144 10.82 -9.37 11.26
N GLY A 145 9.58 -9.55 11.70
CA GLY A 145 8.95 -8.73 12.73
C GLY A 145 7.43 -8.92 12.76
N ASP A 146 6.77 -8.12 13.59
CA ASP A 146 5.31 -8.01 13.62
C ASP A 146 4.90 -7.02 12.53
N LEU A 147 4.86 -7.52 11.29
CA LEU A 147 4.72 -6.73 10.08
C LEU A 147 3.26 -6.40 9.82
N TYR A 148 2.96 -5.22 9.29
CA TYR A 148 1.59 -4.88 8.90
C TYR A 148 1.51 -3.92 7.72
N PHE A 149 0.48 -4.10 6.89
CA PHE A 149 0.15 -3.15 5.84
C PHE A 149 -0.49 -1.89 6.42
N LYS A 150 -0.24 -0.75 5.79
CA LYS A 150 -0.96 0.50 6.04
C LYS A 150 -1.41 1.10 4.73
N CYS A 151 -2.56 1.76 4.71
CA CYS A 151 -3.01 2.58 3.59
C CYS A 151 -3.57 3.92 4.11
N GLY A 152 -3.60 4.97 3.30
CA GLY A 152 -4.08 6.29 3.72
C GLY A 152 -3.40 7.43 3.00
N VAL A 153 -3.33 8.61 3.63
CA VAL A 153 -2.37 9.65 3.25
C VAL A 153 -1.49 9.96 4.45
N TYR A 154 -0.18 9.88 4.27
CA TYR A 154 0.82 10.25 5.27
C TYR A 154 1.76 11.31 4.70
N ALA A 155 1.89 12.42 5.42
CA ALA A 155 2.86 13.48 5.14
C ALA A 155 4.23 13.00 5.64
N ALA A 156 5.25 13.00 4.78
CA ALA A 156 6.57 12.50 5.14
C ALA A 156 7.77 13.39 4.70
N PRO A 157 7.67 14.29 3.70
CA PRO A 157 8.75 15.23 3.40
C PRO A 157 8.34 16.71 3.58
N THR A 158 9.34 17.59 3.60
CA THR A 158 9.16 19.03 3.33
C THR A 158 8.75 19.22 1.86
N ASN A 159 7.83 20.15 1.58
CA ASN A 159 7.25 20.44 0.24
C ASN A 159 6.20 19.43 -0.30
N ILE A 160 5.20 19.05 0.51
CA ILE A 160 4.00 18.35 0.03
C ILE A 160 2.87 19.32 -0.34
N SER A 161 1.96 18.88 -1.21
CA SER A 161 0.65 19.51 -1.38
C SER A 161 -0.20 19.35 -0.12
N TYR A 162 -1.10 20.31 0.14
CA TYR A 162 -2.00 20.30 1.31
C TYR A 162 -3.23 19.39 1.14
N ASP A 163 -3.47 18.86 -0.05
CA ASP A 163 -4.59 17.95 -0.35
C ASP A 163 -4.30 16.55 0.20
N MET A 164 -4.66 16.35 1.47
CA MET A 164 -4.41 15.13 2.24
C MET A 164 -5.64 14.24 2.30
N GLU A 165 -6.19 13.90 1.14
CA GLU A 165 -7.34 12.99 1.01
C GLU A 165 -6.91 11.70 0.30
N SER A 166 -7.35 10.56 0.83
CA SER A 166 -7.34 9.31 0.06
C SER A 166 -8.64 8.57 0.25
N ARG A 167 -9.08 7.89 -0.80
CA ARG A 167 -10.23 6.98 -0.75
C ARG A 167 -9.79 5.60 -1.18
N TRP A 168 -10.34 4.58 -0.56
CA TRP A 168 -9.99 3.21 -0.90
C TRP A 168 -11.20 2.29 -0.99
N ARG A 169 -11.22 1.39 -1.97
CA ARG A 169 -12.34 0.46 -2.21
C ARG A 169 -11.89 -0.89 -2.76
N ASP A 170 -12.77 -1.88 -2.60
CA ASP A 170 -12.61 -3.26 -3.07
C ASP A 170 -11.36 -3.95 -2.54
N ILE A 171 -11.17 -3.83 -1.22
CA ILE A 171 -9.89 -4.10 -0.60
C ILE A 171 -9.87 -5.52 -0.10
N LYS A 172 -8.78 -6.19 -0.42
CA LYS A 172 -8.58 -7.59 -0.18
C LYS A 172 -7.20 -7.78 0.42
N ILE A 173 -7.18 -8.40 1.60
CA ILE A 173 -5.99 -9.02 2.13
C ILE A 173 -6.10 -10.50 1.84
N ASN A 174 -5.07 -11.07 1.23
CA ASN A 174 -5.01 -12.49 0.96
C ASN A 174 -3.69 -13.06 1.49
N ASN A 175 -3.66 -14.36 1.77
CA ASN A 175 -2.44 -15.07 2.14
C ASN A 175 -2.33 -16.43 1.44
N HIS A 176 -1.12 -16.99 1.44
CA HIS A 176 -0.85 -18.39 1.13
C HIS A 176 0.41 -18.88 1.87
#